data_AF-A0A7R7VUU3-F1
#
_entry.id   AF-A0A7R7VUU3-F1
#
_cell.length_a   1.000
_cell.length_b   1.000
_cell.length_c   1.000
_cell.angle_alpha   90.00
_cell.angle_beta   90.00
_cell.angle_gamma   90.00
#
_symmetry.space_group_name_H-M   'P 1'
#
loop_
_entity.id
_entity.type
_entity.pdbx_description
1 polymer ?
#
loop_
_entity_poly.entity_id
_entity_poly.type
_entity_poly.pdbx_seq_one_letter_code
_entity_poly.pdbx_strand_id
1 'polypeptide(L)'
;MDTKQYTGLGQYLSEIDPQHQDPTWQLQHIIIFCRVHFQRSILKAIGTKNKGSGLWSRMMSLLDCQSEAEYDELIKLLIQYESPAVQTWAIQKKSAVIKAGLNESCSKIQPHYFNILRNHTNAVEQSHQKSYASGKYLTLAEAARNSAKLDKDDILQYHNFQQFNIHHSYRASTMEANYLRHMSRERRGHKRQRLSSTAESERQASSQNFEISHENSRGSSSQVADNESTTSSRNLRRVASTNILTIEQRRQELELRDLEAEVKRKEEEVRLKQLQNEQLELELIVMGRSLAI
;
A
#
# COMPACT_ATOMS: atom_id res chain seq x y z
N MET A 1 0.30 11.73 6.93
CA MET A 1 1.13 12.93 7.12
C MET A 1 1.21 13.20 8.60
N ASP A 2 2.42 13.32 9.14
CA ASP A 2 2.62 13.66 10.56
C ASP A 2 2.54 15.18 10.78
N THR A 3 2.48 15.61 12.04
CA THR A 3 2.38 17.03 12.41
C THR A 3 3.51 17.87 11.85
N LYS A 4 4.74 17.36 11.87
CA LYS A 4 5.91 18.11 11.41
C LYS A 4 5.84 18.37 9.91
N GLN A 5 5.41 17.36 9.14
CA GLN A 5 5.29 17.43 7.68
C GLN A 5 4.30 18.51 7.24
N TYR A 6 3.08 18.52 7.78
CA TYR A 6 2.11 19.54 7.35
C TYR A 6 2.43 20.92 7.92
N THR A 7 3.06 21.02 9.10
CA THR A 7 3.52 22.31 9.62
C THR A 7 4.57 22.95 8.70
N GLY A 8 5.57 22.18 8.25
CA GLY A 8 6.57 22.67 7.31
C GLY A 8 5.96 23.11 5.97
N LEU A 9 4.96 22.36 5.48
CA LEU A 9 4.19 22.76 4.30
C LEU A 9 3.48 24.11 4.51
N GLY A 10 2.81 24.27 5.65
CA GLY A 10 2.09 25.51 5.96
C GLY A 10 3.01 26.72 6.06
N GLN A 11 4.18 26.55 6.66
CA GLN A 11 5.22 27.59 6.75
C GLN A 11 5.69 28.01 5.36
N TYR A 12 6.06 27.04 4.52
CA TYR A 12 6.49 27.30 3.15
C TYR A 12 5.41 28.03 2.33
N LEU A 13 4.15 27.61 2.44
CA LEU A 13 3.06 28.25 1.72
C LEU A 13 2.82 29.69 2.19
N SER A 14 2.93 29.94 3.50
CA SER A 14 2.82 31.28 4.08
C SER A 14 3.96 32.20 3.61
N GLU A 15 5.17 31.66 3.42
CA GLU A 15 6.33 32.40 2.91
C GLU A 15 6.16 32.86 1.45
N ILE A 16 5.57 32.00 0.60
CA ILE A 16 5.39 32.31 -0.84
C ILE A 16 4.06 33.00 -1.16
N ASP A 17 3.13 33.04 -0.19
CA ASP A 17 1.86 33.72 -0.34
C ASP A 17 2.06 35.25 -0.28
N PRO A 18 1.69 36.01 -1.33
CA PRO A 18 1.80 37.47 -1.33
C PRO A 18 1.01 38.15 -0.20
N GLN A 19 -0.03 37.50 0.32
CA GLN A 19 -0.83 38.01 1.43
C GLN A 19 -0.30 37.57 2.80
N HIS A 20 0.72 36.71 2.83
CA HIS A 20 1.32 36.16 4.05
C HIS A 20 0.28 35.62 5.04
N GLN A 21 -0.73 34.90 4.53
CA GLN A 21 -1.74 34.27 5.38
C GLN A 21 -1.06 33.29 6.34
N ASP A 22 -1.66 33.15 7.53
CA ASP A 22 -1.16 32.26 8.58
C ASP A 22 -0.99 30.80 8.07
N PRO A 23 0.06 30.07 8.48
CA PRO A 23 0.24 28.67 8.11
C PRO A 23 -0.98 27.79 8.38
N THR A 24 -1.69 27.99 9.49
CA THR A 24 -2.91 27.24 9.82
C THR A 24 -4.00 27.54 8.80
N TRP A 25 -4.16 28.81 8.43
CA TRP A 25 -5.11 29.23 7.40
C TRP A 25 -4.80 28.51 6.10
N GLN A 26 -3.54 28.55 5.64
CA GLN A 26 -3.12 27.87 4.41
C GLN A 26 -3.49 26.38 4.44
N LEU A 27 -3.14 25.70 5.52
CA LEU A 27 -3.37 24.26 5.67
C LEU A 27 -4.87 23.90 5.69
N GLN A 28 -5.71 24.72 6.32
CA GLN A 28 -7.16 24.51 6.33
C GLN A 28 -7.82 24.62 4.95
N HIS A 29 -7.17 25.30 4.00
CA HIS A 29 -7.66 25.51 2.63
C HIS A 29 -7.12 24.49 1.62
N ILE A 30 -6.19 23.60 2.01
CA ILE A 30 -5.57 22.66 1.06
C ILE A 30 -5.48 21.21 1.54
N ILE A 31 -5.53 20.96 2.85
CA ILE A 31 -5.28 19.62 3.38
C ILE A 31 -6.54 18.77 3.37
N ILE A 32 -6.38 17.53 2.90
CA ILE A 32 -7.34 16.44 3.08
C ILE A 32 -6.59 15.24 3.63
N PHE A 33 -7.02 14.74 4.78
CA PHE A 33 -6.44 13.56 5.41
C PHE A 33 -7.07 12.27 4.91
N CYS A 34 -6.23 11.29 4.61
CA CYS A 34 -6.64 9.99 4.10
C CYS A 34 -7.49 9.20 5.13
N ARG A 35 -8.66 8.73 4.69
CA ARG A 35 -9.60 7.92 5.51
C ARG A 35 -8.97 6.61 6.01
N VAL A 36 -8.14 5.96 5.19
CA VAL A 36 -7.46 4.71 5.56
C VAL A 36 -6.48 4.95 6.71
N HIS A 37 -5.69 6.02 6.64
CA HIS A 37 -4.78 6.40 7.73
C HIS A 37 -5.53 6.81 8.99
N PHE A 38 -6.65 7.52 8.84
CA PHE A 38 -7.53 7.84 9.95
C PHE A 38 -8.06 6.57 10.64
N GLN A 39 -8.59 5.62 9.87
CA GLN A 39 -9.06 4.33 10.40
C GLN A 39 -7.94 3.55 11.10
N ARG A 40 -6.73 3.49 10.52
CA ARG A 40 -5.57 2.86 11.18
C ARG A 40 -5.25 3.54 12.51
N SER A 41 -5.37 4.87 12.60
CA SER A 41 -5.14 5.61 13.84
C SER A 41 -6.17 5.27 14.93
N ILE A 42 -7.44 5.05 14.55
CA ILE A 42 -8.48 4.57 15.48
C ILE A 42 -8.09 3.19 16.01
N LEU A 43 -7.77 2.25 15.12
CA LEU A 43 -7.41 0.89 15.51
C LEU A 43 -6.13 0.82 16.35
N LYS A 44 -5.24 1.79 16.22
CA LYS A 44 -4.08 1.93 17.12
C LYS A 44 -4.50 2.35 18.53
N ALA A 45 -5.52 3.18 18.68
CA ALA A 45 -6.02 3.65 19.98
C ALA A 45 -6.89 2.58 20.68
N ILE A 46 -7.74 1.86 19.93
CA ILE A 46 -8.72 0.91 20.52
C ILE A 46 -8.35 -0.56 20.33
N GLY A 47 -7.33 -0.88 19.54
CA GLY A 47 -6.96 -2.25 19.17
C GLY A 47 -7.76 -2.80 17.97
N THR A 48 -7.10 -3.64 17.16
CA THR A 48 -7.67 -4.18 15.91
C THR A 48 -8.88 -5.07 16.11
N LYS A 49 -8.99 -5.74 17.27
CA LYS A 49 -10.12 -6.59 17.64
C LYS A 49 -11.43 -5.80 17.82
N ASN A 50 -11.33 -4.51 18.12
CA ASN A 50 -12.49 -3.63 18.35
C ASN A 50 -12.99 -2.94 17.08
N LYS A 51 -12.52 -3.35 15.90
CA LYS A 51 -13.04 -2.86 14.62
C LYS A 51 -14.53 -3.20 14.50
N GLY A 52 -15.36 -2.19 14.19
CA GLY A 52 -16.82 -2.36 14.07
C GLY A 52 -17.57 -2.34 15.41
N SER A 53 -16.89 -2.12 16.53
CA SER A 53 -17.55 -1.88 17.82
C SER A 53 -18.30 -0.54 17.83
N GLY A 54 -19.20 -0.34 18.80
CA GLY A 54 -19.89 0.94 19.00
C GLY A 54 -18.91 2.12 19.18
N LEU A 55 -17.82 1.90 19.91
CA LEU A 55 -16.74 2.90 20.05
C LEU A 55 -16.07 3.21 18.70
N TRP A 56 -15.76 2.18 17.90
CA TRP A 56 -15.19 2.37 16.58
C TRP A 56 -16.11 3.22 15.69
N SER A 57 -17.42 2.95 15.72
CA SER A 57 -18.41 3.72 14.97
C SER A 57 -18.49 5.18 15.45
N ARG A 58 -18.47 5.43 16.78
CA ARG A 58 -18.42 6.79 17.34
C ARG A 58 -17.16 7.56 16.95
N MET A 59 -16.01 6.90 16.89
CA MET A 59 -14.78 7.56 16.44
C MET A 59 -14.78 7.82 14.93
N MET A 60 -15.40 6.94 14.16
CA MET A 60 -15.54 7.08 12.70
C MET A 60 -16.51 8.20 12.31
N SER A 61 -17.55 8.47 13.10
CA SER A 61 -18.56 9.49 12.78
C SER A 61 -18.00 10.91 12.73
N LEU A 62 -16.80 11.17 13.28
CA LEU A 62 -16.08 12.43 13.07
C LEU A 62 -15.89 12.78 11.59
N LEU A 63 -15.85 11.77 10.71
CA LEU A 63 -15.72 11.97 9.27
C LEU A 63 -16.98 12.55 8.62
N ASP A 64 -18.14 12.42 9.28
CA ASP A 64 -19.46 12.60 8.67
C ASP A 64 -20.37 13.54 9.50
N CYS A 65 -19.82 14.24 10.52
CA CYS A 65 -20.51 15.32 11.23
C CYS A 65 -20.99 16.42 10.27
N GLN A 66 -22.20 16.94 10.48
CA GLN A 66 -22.87 17.90 9.60
C GLN A 66 -22.50 19.35 9.93
N SER A 67 -21.88 19.59 11.09
CA SER A 67 -21.39 20.90 11.48
C SER A 67 -20.08 20.83 12.26
N GLU A 68 -19.38 21.96 12.31
CA GLU A 68 -18.20 22.13 13.15
C GLU A 68 -18.52 21.95 14.64
N ALA A 69 -19.71 22.40 15.07
CA ALA A 69 -20.18 22.26 16.45
C ALA A 69 -20.40 20.80 16.86
N GLU A 70 -21.04 20.00 15.99
CA GLU A 70 -21.22 18.56 16.20
C GLU A 70 -19.88 17.82 16.30
N TYR A 71 -18.90 18.19 15.45
CA TYR A 71 -17.56 17.62 15.51
C TYR A 71 -16.91 17.90 16.87
N ASP A 72 -16.95 19.15 17.31
CA ASP A 72 -16.34 19.57 18.58
C ASP A 72 -17.05 18.96 19.79
N GLU A 73 -18.37 18.79 19.74
CA GLU A 73 -19.14 18.09 20.77
C GLU A 73 -18.74 16.61 20.87
N LEU A 74 -18.67 15.90 19.74
CA LEU A 74 -18.23 14.52 19.72
C LEU A 74 -16.80 14.35 20.27
N ILE A 75 -15.88 15.25 19.91
CA ILE A 75 -14.53 15.26 20.49
C ILE A 75 -14.58 15.44 22.01
N LYS A 76 -15.40 16.37 22.54
CA LYS A 76 -15.55 16.57 23.98
C LYS A 76 -16.02 15.31 24.69
N LEU A 77 -17.03 14.63 24.13
CA LEU A 77 -17.56 13.38 24.69
C LEU A 77 -16.50 12.28 24.70
N LEU A 78 -15.72 12.14 23.62
CA LEU A 78 -14.62 11.17 23.55
C LEU A 78 -13.50 11.46 24.57
N ILE A 79 -13.22 12.74 24.85
CA ILE A 79 -12.24 13.14 25.87
C ILE A 79 -12.77 12.87 27.29
N GLN A 80 -14.07 13.03 27.52
CA GLN A 80 -14.65 12.93 28.86
C GLN A 80 -14.88 11.48 29.32
N TYR A 81 -15.32 10.60 28.42
CA TYR A 81 -15.89 9.30 28.82
C TYR A 81 -15.10 8.06 28.37
N GLU A 82 -14.14 8.19 27.44
CA GLU A 82 -13.45 7.04 26.86
C GLU A 82 -12.09 6.77 27.54
N SER A 83 -11.42 5.69 27.14
CA SER A 83 -10.13 5.28 27.73
C SER A 83 -9.01 6.31 27.46
N PRO A 84 -7.94 6.36 28.29
CA PRO A 84 -6.85 7.35 28.13
C PRO A 84 -6.20 7.37 26.73
N ALA A 85 -6.13 6.22 26.06
CA ALA A 85 -5.63 6.13 24.69
C ALA A 85 -6.55 6.85 23.68
N VAL A 86 -7.86 6.72 23.84
CA VAL A 86 -8.87 7.40 23.03
C VAL A 86 -8.91 8.89 23.35
N GLN A 87 -8.81 9.26 24.63
CA GLN A 87 -8.75 10.67 25.04
C GLN A 87 -7.57 11.40 24.40
N THR A 88 -6.36 10.80 24.48
CA THR A 88 -5.15 11.35 23.85
C THR A 88 -5.31 11.47 22.34
N TRP A 89 -5.89 10.44 21.71
CA TRP A 89 -6.21 10.48 20.28
C TRP A 89 -7.19 11.61 19.94
N ALA A 90 -8.25 11.81 20.73
CA ALA A 90 -9.27 12.83 20.50
C ALA A 90 -8.71 14.25 20.69
N ILE A 91 -7.86 14.48 21.71
CA ILE A 91 -7.14 15.74 21.90
C ILE A 91 -6.32 16.08 20.65
N GLN A 92 -5.64 15.09 20.06
CA GLN A 92 -4.91 15.31 18.80
C GLN A 92 -5.86 15.71 17.66
N LYS A 93 -7.04 15.05 17.55
CA LYS A 93 -8.02 15.34 16.50
C LYS A 93 -8.73 16.68 16.64
N LYS A 94 -8.68 17.30 17.83
CA LYS A 94 -9.19 18.66 18.07
C LYS A 94 -8.46 19.76 17.28
N SER A 95 -7.23 19.50 16.80
CA SER A 95 -6.45 20.50 16.04
C SER A 95 -7.23 21.08 14.87
N ALA A 96 -7.16 22.41 14.70
CA ALA A 96 -7.86 23.16 13.67
C ALA A 96 -7.53 22.69 12.25
N VAL A 97 -6.28 22.26 12.00
CA VAL A 97 -5.86 21.68 10.73
C VAL A 97 -6.42 20.28 10.55
N ILE A 98 -6.39 19.47 11.62
CA ILE A 98 -6.82 18.08 11.56
C ILE A 98 -8.33 17.98 11.34
N LYS A 99 -9.14 18.77 12.07
CA LYS A 99 -10.58 18.80 11.86
C LYS A 99 -10.93 19.23 10.42
N ALA A 100 -10.30 20.29 9.92
CA ALA A 100 -10.53 20.82 8.57
C ALA A 100 -10.16 19.83 7.46
N GLY A 101 -9.11 19.02 7.66
CA GLY A 101 -8.73 18.00 6.69
C GLY A 101 -9.48 16.68 6.81
N LEU A 102 -10.22 16.44 7.90
CA LEU A 102 -10.96 15.19 8.11
C LEU A 102 -12.43 15.30 7.72
N ASN A 103 -13.06 16.43 8.00
CA ASN A 103 -14.49 16.64 7.86
C ASN A 103 -14.77 17.84 6.95
N GLU A 104 -15.67 17.66 5.99
CA GLU A 104 -16.05 18.69 5.00
C GLU A 104 -16.63 19.94 5.68
N SER A 105 -17.52 19.75 6.65
CA SER A 105 -18.18 20.82 7.41
C SER A 105 -17.21 21.66 8.26
N CYS A 106 -16.00 21.14 8.52
CA CYS A 106 -14.92 21.85 9.19
C CYS A 106 -13.90 22.45 8.22
N SER A 107 -13.92 22.03 6.95
CA SER A 107 -12.94 22.41 5.94
C SER A 107 -13.18 23.82 5.42
N LYS A 108 -12.12 24.47 4.93
CA LYS A 108 -12.24 25.71 4.16
C LYS A 108 -12.10 25.46 2.65
N ILE A 109 -11.90 24.22 2.24
CA ILE A 109 -11.96 23.76 0.85
C ILE A 109 -13.42 23.79 0.40
N GLN A 110 -13.68 24.17 -0.86
CA GLN A 110 -15.04 24.12 -1.38
C GLN A 110 -15.59 22.66 -1.35
N PRO A 111 -16.84 22.45 -0.90
CA PRO A 111 -17.52 21.15 -0.82
C PRO A 111 -17.30 20.21 -2.00
N HIS A 112 -17.45 20.76 -3.21
CA HIS A 112 -17.28 20.03 -4.46
C HIS A 112 -15.88 19.40 -4.58
N TYR A 113 -14.83 20.19 -4.37
CA TYR A 113 -13.44 19.70 -4.44
C TYR A 113 -13.11 18.76 -3.29
N PHE A 114 -13.59 19.05 -2.07
CA PHE A 114 -13.35 18.20 -0.92
C PHE A 114 -13.86 16.77 -1.17
N ASN A 115 -15.09 16.64 -1.68
CA ASN A 115 -15.71 15.33 -1.93
C ASN A 115 -15.05 14.56 -3.08
N ILE A 116 -14.62 15.25 -4.13
CA ILE A 116 -13.85 14.60 -5.22
C ILE A 116 -12.52 14.08 -4.66
N LEU A 117 -11.72 14.96 -4.06
CA LEU A 117 -10.35 14.66 -3.62
C LEU A 117 -10.30 13.60 -2.52
N ARG A 118 -11.25 13.62 -1.57
CA ARG A 118 -11.32 12.67 -0.44
C ARG A 118 -11.39 11.21 -0.88
N ASN A 119 -11.95 10.94 -2.05
CA ASN A 119 -12.12 9.58 -2.57
C ASN A 119 -10.89 9.06 -3.34
N HIS A 120 -9.91 9.90 -3.65
CA HIS A 120 -8.70 9.52 -4.38
C HIS A 120 -7.58 8.93 -3.49
N THR A 121 -7.96 8.16 -2.46
CA THR A 121 -7.00 7.49 -1.56
C THR A 121 -6.03 6.56 -2.31
N ASN A 122 -6.50 5.94 -3.40
CA ASN A 122 -5.67 5.07 -4.24
C ASN A 122 -4.50 5.82 -4.88
N ALA A 123 -4.68 7.09 -5.27
CA ALA A 123 -3.61 7.87 -5.88
C ALA A 123 -2.49 8.15 -4.87
N VAL A 124 -2.86 8.56 -3.65
CA VAL A 124 -1.89 8.86 -2.57
C VAL A 124 -1.09 7.61 -2.18
N GLU A 125 -1.76 6.45 -2.00
CA GLU A 125 -1.09 5.19 -1.68
C GLU A 125 -0.21 4.70 -2.83
N GLN A 126 -0.65 4.89 -4.10
CA GLN A 126 0.17 4.57 -5.27
C GLN A 126 1.42 5.45 -5.33
N SER A 127 1.31 6.77 -5.16
CA SER A 127 2.47 7.67 -5.15
C SER A 127 3.44 7.32 -4.02
N HIS A 128 2.92 7.01 -2.82
CA HIS A 128 3.76 6.53 -1.73
C HIS A 128 4.51 5.24 -2.11
N GLN A 129 3.82 4.26 -2.70
CA GLN A 129 4.45 3.03 -3.16
C GLN A 129 5.48 3.27 -4.29
N LYS A 130 5.19 4.17 -5.23
CA LYS A 130 6.12 4.57 -6.31
C LYS A 130 7.39 5.20 -5.75
N SER A 131 7.28 6.02 -4.70
CA SER A 131 8.43 6.66 -4.07
C SER A 131 9.49 5.68 -3.56
N TYR A 132 9.08 4.47 -3.14
CA TYR A 132 10.02 3.42 -2.74
C TYR A 132 10.86 2.86 -3.89
N ALA A 133 10.43 3.01 -5.15
CA ALA A 133 11.25 2.61 -6.30
C ALA A 133 12.55 3.41 -6.38
N SER A 134 12.58 4.61 -5.80
CA SER A 134 13.77 5.47 -5.74
C SER A 134 14.70 5.14 -4.56
N GLY A 135 14.42 4.08 -3.80
CA GLY A 135 15.20 3.66 -2.64
C GLY A 135 14.52 3.98 -1.30
N LYS A 136 14.99 3.34 -0.23
CA LYS A 136 14.56 3.58 1.15
C LYS A 136 15.68 4.31 1.90
N TYR A 137 15.31 5.18 2.85
CA TYR A 137 16.25 5.95 3.70
C TYR A 137 17.10 6.98 2.94
N LEU A 138 16.48 7.70 2.01
CA LEU A 138 17.12 8.79 1.29
C LEU A 138 17.37 10.01 2.19
N THR A 139 18.39 10.80 1.87
CA THR A 139 18.52 12.14 2.45
C THR A 139 17.32 13.00 2.05
N LEU A 140 16.98 14.03 2.84
CA LEU A 140 15.81 14.89 2.53
C LEU A 140 15.91 15.52 1.13
N ALA A 141 17.10 15.98 0.76
CA ALA A 141 17.34 16.58 -0.56
C ALA A 141 17.17 15.58 -1.70
N GLU A 142 17.61 14.33 -1.52
CA GLU A 142 17.41 13.27 -2.52
C GLU A 142 15.95 12.84 -2.60
N ALA A 143 15.27 12.71 -1.46
CA ALA A 143 13.84 12.41 -1.42
C ALA A 143 13.04 13.47 -2.19
N ALA A 144 13.33 14.76 -1.96
CA ALA A 144 12.68 15.86 -2.67
C ALA A 144 12.95 15.82 -4.18
N ARG A 145 14.22 15.63 -4.60
CA ARG A 145 14.58 15.52 -6.02
C ARG A 145 13.92 14.32 -6.70
N ASN A 146 13.88 13.17 -6.03
CA ASN A 146 13.26 11.96 -6.55
C ASN A 146 11.75 12.10 -6.65
N SER A 147 11.09 12.71 -5.66
CA SER A 147 9.66 13.04 -5.72
C SER A 147 9.36 13.99 -6.88
N ALA A 148 10.13 15.06 -7.05
CA ALA A 148 9.95 15.99 -8.18
C ALA A 148 10.10 15.32 -9.54
N LYS A 149 11.05 14.36 -9.66
CA LYS A 149 11.20 13.55 -10.87
C LYS A 149 9.98 12.65 -11.10
N LEU A 150 9.49 11.97 -10.07
CA LEU A 150 8.31 11.11 -10.16
C LEU A 150 7.07 11.90 -10.59
N ASP A 151 6.86 13.09 -10.04
CA ASP A 151 5.74 13.95 -10.40
C ASP A 151 5.85 14.37 -11.88
N LYS A 152 7.05 14.77 -12.32
CA LYS A 152 7.31 15.11 -13.74
C LYS A 152 7.03 13.92 -14.66
N ASP A 153 7.48 12.72 -14.29
CA ASP A 153 7.28 11.52 -15.08
C ASP A 153 5.79 11.14 -15.16
N ASP A 154 5.03 11.28 -14.07
CA ASP A 154 3.59 11.02 -14.05
C ASP A 154 2.80 12.03 -14.91
N ILE A 155 3.18 13.32 -14.89
CA ILE A 155 2.59 14.36 -15.76
C ILE A 155 2.88 14.05 -17.24
N LEU A 156 4.13 13.70 -17.57
CA LEU A 156 4.49 13.33 -18.94
C LEU A 156 3.75 12.08 -19.42
N GLN A 157 3.59 11.06 -18.57
CA GLN A 157 2.79 9.87 -18.88
C GLN A 157 1.33 10.23 -19.14
N TYR A 158 0.75 11.14 -18.36
CA TYR A 158 -0.61 11.61 -18.57
C TYR A 158 -0.77 12.33 -19.91
N HIS A 159 0.15 13.24 -20.25
CA HIS A 159 0.14 13.93 -21.55
C HIS A 159 0.29 12.96 -22.73
N ASN A 160 1.21 11.99 -22.63
CA ASN A 160 1.39 10.97 -23.66
C ASN A 160 0.15 10.11 -23.83
N PHE A 161 -0.54 9.79 -22.74
CA PHE A 161 -1.84 9.10 -22.81
C PHE A 161 -2.88 9.96 -23.52
N GLN A 162 -3.03 11.24 -23.17
CA GLN A 162 -4.01 12.12 -23.81
C GLN A 162 -3.73 12.33 -25.30
N GLN A 163 -2.46 12.47 -25.68
CA GLN A 163 -2.06 12.81 -27.05
C GLN A 163 -1.99 11.59 -27.96
N PHE A 164 -1.50 10.45 -27.47
CA PHE A 164 -1.18 9.28 -28.27
C PHE A 164 -1.95 8.02 -27.87
N ASN A 165 -2.81 8.09 -26.84
CA ASN A 165 -3.51 6.94 -26.25
C ASN A 165 -2.56 5.81 -25.80
N ILE A 166 -1.34 6.17 -25.41
CA ILE A 166 -0.33 5.22 -24.94
C ILE A 166 -0.48 5.04 -23.43
N HIS A 167 -0.85 3.82 -23.02
CA HIS A 167 -0.91 3.45 -21.61
C HIS A 167 0.45 3.00 -21.10
N HIS A 168 0.93 3.62 -20.00
CA HIS A 168 2.12 3.15 -19.33
C HIS A 168 1.83 1.87 -18.51
N SER A 169 2.59 0.81 -18.78
CA SER A 169 2.51 -0.47 -18.09
C SER A 169 3.81 -0.72 -17.33
N TYR A 170 3.74 -0.74 -16.00
CA TYR A 170 4.84 -1.18 -15.13
C TYR A 170 5.12 -2.69 -15.21
N ARG A 171 4.54 -3.40 -16.19
CA ARG A 171 4.60 -4.86 -16.31
C ARG A 171 5.44 -5.24 -17.51
N ALA A 172 6.38 -6.16 -17.29
CA ALA A 172 7.03 -6.89 -18.37
C ALA A 172 5.95 -7.56 -19.24
N SER A 173 5.94 -7.29 -20.55
CA SER A 173 4.99 -7.86 -21.51
C SER A 173 5.45 -9.22 -22.05
N THR A 174 6.45 -9.85 -21.42
CA THR A 174 6.99 -11.13 -21.87
C THR A 174 5.94 -12.24 -21.75
N MET A 175 5.97 -13.19 -22.69
CA MET A 175 5.07 -14.33 -22.72
C MET A 175 5.10 -15.12 -21.40
N GLU A 176 6.29 -15.31 -20.83
CA GLU A 176 6.47 -15.99 -19.56
C GLU A 176 5.80 -15.23 -18.39
N ALA A 177 6.00 -13.91 -18.29
CA ALA A 177 5.37 -13.10 -17.25
C ALA A 177 3.84 -13.08 -17.40
N ASN A 178 3.32 -13.12 -18.62
CA ASN A 178 1.88 -13.21 -18.89
C ASN A 178 1.32 -14.59 -18.50
N TYR A 179 2.00 -15.67 -18.87
CA TYR A 179 1.61 -17.04 -18.54
C TYR A 179 1.58 -17.30 -17.03
N LEU A 180 2.65 -16.92 -16.30
CA LEU A 180 2.71 -17.08 -14.84
C LEU A 180 1.62 -16.27 -14.12
N ARG A 181 1.24 -15.10 -14.66
CA ARG A 181 0.13 -14.29 -14.13
C ARG A 181 -1.22 -14.92 -14.39
N HIS A 182 -1.43 -15.51 -15.57
CA HIS A 182 -2.65 -16.27 -15.87
C HIS A 182 -2.83 -17.41 -14.86
N MET A 183 -1.80 -18.25 -14.71
CA MET A 183 -1.77 -19.35 -13.74
C MET A 183 -2.05 -18.87 -12.30
N SER A 184 -1.50 -17.72 -11.90
CA SER A 184 -1.73 -17.14 -10.58
C SER A 184 -3.16 -16.65 -10.38
N ARG A 185 -3.80 -16.11 -11.43
CA ARG A 185 -5.20 -15.66 -11.41
C ARG A 185 -6.15 -16.85 -11.32
N GLU A 186 -5.91 -17.90 -12.09
CA GLU A 186 -6.70 -19.13 -12.05
C GLU A 186 -6.65 -19.77 -10.66
N ARG A 187 -5.46 -19.88 -10.06
CA ARG A 187 -5.30 -20.38 -8.67
C ARG A 187 -6.09 -19.55 -7.65
N ARG A 188 -6.16 -18.23 -7.81
CA ARG A 188 -6.95 -17.34 -6.93
C ARG A 188 -8.44 -17.46 -7.19
N GLY A 189 -8.86 -17.62 -8.44
CA GLY A 189 -10.26 -17.86 -8.83
C GLY A 189 -10.80 -19.15 -8.23
N HIS A 190 -10.04 -20.24 -8.33
CA HIS A 190 -10.41 -21.54 -7.76
C HIS A 190 -10.54 -21.48 -6.23
N LYS A 191 -9.68 -20.70 -5.56
CA LYS A 191 -9.76 -20.50 -4.09
C LYS A 191 -11.01 -19.71 -3.67
N ARG A 192 -11.51 -18.79 -4.51
CA ARG A 192 -12.76 -18.05 -4.25
C ARG A 192 -14.00 -18.90 -4.56
N GLN A 193 -14.01 -19.67 -5.64
CA GLN A 193 -15.10 -20.62 -5.94
C GLN A 193 -15.25 -21.68 -4.85
N ARG A 194 -14.15 -22.20 -4.32
CA ARG A 194 -14.17 -23.21 -3.25
C ARG A 194 -14.71 -22.68 -1.90
N LEU A 195 -14.68 -21.36 -1.71
CA LEU A 195 -15.27 -20.67 -0.56
C LEU A 195 -16.75 -20.30 -0.78
N SER A 196 -17.21 -20.15 -2.04
CA SER A 196 -18.64 -19.95 -2.31
C SER A 196 -19.42 -21.26 -2.31
N SER A 197 -18.82 -22.35 -2.81
CA SER A 197 -19.45 -23.67 -2.81
C SER A 197 -19.62 -24.26 -1.39
N THR A 198 -18.79 -23.85 -0.43
CA THR A 198 -18.97 -24.19 0.99
C THR A 198 -20.06 -23.35 1.66
N ALA A 199 -20.23 -22.08 1.26
CA ALA A 199 -21.27 -21.20 1.79
C ALA A 199 -22.69 -21.51 1.24
N GLU A 200 -22.80 -22.09 0.03
CA GLU A 200 -24.08 -22.51 -0.55
C GLU A 200 -24.60 -23.82 0.06
N SER A 201 -23.74 -24.76 0.41
CA SER A 201 -24.14 -25.99 1.13
C SER A 201 -24.63 -25.72 2.56
N GLU A 202 -24.13 -24.67 3.23
CA GLU A 202 -24.61 -24.29 4.58
C GLU A 202 -25.97 -23.58 4.57
N ARG A 203 -26.36 -22.91 3.48
CA ARG A 203 -27.66 -22.21 3.38
C ARG A 203 -28.82 -23.14 3.02
N GLN A 204 -28.56 -24.26 2.33
CA GLN A 204 -29.60 -25.25 2.04
C GLN A 204 -29.91 -26.18 3.22
N ALA A 205 -29.00 -26.31 4.19
CA ALA A 205 -29.22 -27.12 5.40
C ALA A 205 -30.09 -26.45 6.49
N SER A 206 -30.42 -25.16 6.35
CA SER A 206 -31.10 -24.37 7.39
C SER A 206 -32.61 -24.17 7.17
N SER A 207 -33.22 -24.66 6.08
CA SER A 207 -34.61 -24.32 5.72
C SER A 207 -35.61 -25.47 5.79
N GLN A 208 -35.28 -26.61 6.38
CA GLN A 208 -36.25 -27.69 6.62
C GLN A 208 -36.06 -28.29 8.00
N ASN A 209 -36.90 -27.87 8.96
CA ASN A 209 -37.65 -28.74 9.89
C ASN A 209 -38.09 -27.97 11.12
N PHE A 210 -39.35 -27.51 11.09
CA PHE A 210 -40.17 -27.33 12.28
C PHE A 210 -41.46 -28.11 12.01
N GLU A 211 -41.59 -29.30 12.59
CA GLU A 211 -42.84 -29.90 13.16
C GLU A 211 -42.68 -31.41 13.48
N ILE A 212 -42.56 -31.68 14.79
CA ILE A 212 -43.34 -32.58 15.65
C ILE A 212 -43.68 -34.05 15.20
N SER A 213 -43.29 -34.98 16.09
CA SER A 213 -43.95 -36.23 16.59
C SER A 213 -43.62 -37.65 16.08
N HIS A 214 -43.15 -38.45 17.06
CA HIS A 214 -43.43 -39.85 17.47
C HIS A 214 -43.23 -41.11 16.58
N GLU A 215 -42.48 -42.05 17.20
CA GLU A 215 -42.62 -43.52 17.29
C GLU A 215 -41.93 -44.53 16.32
N ASN A 216 -41.06 -45.33 16.97
CA ASN A 216 -40.83 -46.78 16.91
C ASN A 216 -39.99 -47.52 15.83
N SER A 217 -39.08 -48.35 16.39
CA SER A 217 -38.64 -49.70 15.99
C SER A 217 -37.45 -49.94 15.05
N ARG A 218 -36.37 -50.44 15.70
CA ARG A 218 -35.46 -51.57 15.38
C ARG A 218 -35.20 -51.97 13.91
N GLY A 219 -33.91 -52.05 13.57
CA GLY A 219 -33.37 -52.94 12.53
C GLY A 219 -31.86 -52.78 12.33
N SER A 220 -31.10 -53.85 12.58
CA SER A 220 -29.64 -53.94 12.40
C SER A 220 -29.27 -54.34 10.96
N SER A 221 -28.27 -53.71 10.35
CA SER A 221 -27.32 -54.38 9.43
C SER A 221 -26.11 -53.48 9.12
N SER A 222 -24.96 -54.12 8.93
CA SER A 222 -23.62 -53.56 8.76
C SER A 222 -23.40 -52.86 7.42
N GLN A 223 -22.45 -51.90 7.34
CA GLN A 223 -21.43 -51.83 6.28
C GLN A 223 -20.39 -50.70 6.52
N VAL A 224 -19.14 -51.13 6.69
CA VAL A 224 -17.84 -50.66 6.16
C VAL A 224 -17.68 -49.18 5.66
N ALA A 225 -16.51 -48.63 6.00
CA ALA A 225 -15.73 -47.56 5.34
C ALA A 225 -15.78 -46.13 5.95
N ASP A 226 -14.68 -45.69 6.56
CA ASP A 226 -13.76 -44.70 5.95
C ASP A 226 -12.82 -44.07 6.98
N ASN A 227 -11.53 -44.43 6.90
CA ASN A 227 -10.44 -43.86 7.68
C ASN A 227 -9.43 -43.18 6.73
N GLU A 228 -9.91 -42.30 5.85
CA GLU A 228 -9.10 -41.70 4.76
C GLU A 228 -8.90 -40.17 4.89
N SER A 229 -9.26 -39.56 6.01
CA SER A 229 -9.18 -38.10 6.20
C SER A 229 -7.89 -37.61 6.86
N THR A 230 -7.09 -38.48 7.48
CA THR A 230 -5.85 -38.10 8.18
C THR A 230 -4.58 -38.20 7.33
N THR A 231 -4.57 -39.00 6.26
CA THR A 231 -3.40 -39.22 5.39
C THR A 231 -3.19 -38.09 4.38
N SER A 232 -4.27 -37.47 3.89
CA SER A 232 -4.22 -36.39 2.89
C SER A 232 -3.59 -35.09 3.45
N SER A 233 -3.86 -34.75 4.71
CA SER A 233 -3.32 -33.52 5.32
C SER A 233 -1.81 -33.56 5.57
N ARG A 234 -1.25 -34.75 5.86
CA ARG A 234 0.20 -34.95 6.03
C ARG A 234 0.96 -34.86 4.71
N ASN A 235 0.39 -35.38 3.63
CA ASN A 235 0.98 -35.26 2.29
C ASN A 235 0.93 -33.82 1.75
N LEU A 236 -0.16 -33.08 2.00
CA LEU A 236 -0.28 -31.67 1.63
C LEU A 236 0.72 -30.77 2.37
N ARG A 237 0.98 -31.00 3.66
CA ARG A 237 2.05 -30.26 4.39
C ARG A 237 3.44 -30.58 3.85
N ARG A 238 3.71 -31.84 3.51
CA ARG A 238 5.00 -32.27 2.95
C ARG A 238 5.26 -31.66 1.56
N VAL A 239 4.25 -31.66 0.69
CA VAL A 239 4.31 -31.05 -0.66
C VAL A 239 4.39 -29.53 -0.58
N ALA A 240 3.69 -28.89 0.36
CA ALA A 240 3.81 -27.44 0.58
C ALA A 240 5.21 -27.06 1.11
N SER A 241 5.78 -27.84 2.03
CA SER A 241 7.15 -27.59 2.53
C SER A 241 8.21 -27.81 1.46
N THR A 242 8.09 -28.85 0.62
CA THR A 242 9.05 -29.06 -0.47
C THR A 242 8.97 -27.95 -1.50
N ASN A 243 7.76 -27.48 -1.85
CA ASN A 243 7.55 -26.38 -2.79
C ASN A 243 8.04 -25.03 -2.27
N ILE A 244 7.90 -24.76 -0.96
CA ILE A 244 8.45 -23.54 -0.34
C ILE A 244 9.97 -23.55 -0.39
N LEU A 245 10.60 -24.69 -0.07
CA LEU A 245 12.05 -24.87 -0.21
C LEU A 245 12.53 -24.71 -1.66
N THR A 246 11.77 -25.20 -2.66
CA THR A 246 12.15 -25.04 -4.08
C THR A 246 11.99 -23.60 -4.58
N ILE A 247 10.99 -22.87 -4.08
CA ILE A 247 10.80 -21.45 -4.44
C ILE A 247 11.90 -20.58 -3.82
N GLU A 248 12.30 -20.88 -2.59
CA GLU A 248 13.36 -20.14 -1.90
C GLU A 248 14.73 -20.43 -2.53
N GLN A 249 15.01 -21.68 -2.89
CA GLN A 249 16.19 -22.06 -3.68
C GLN A 249 16.22 -21.34 -5.05
N ARG A 250 15.08 -21.26 -5.75
CA ARG A 250 15.02 -20.58 -7.05
C ARG A 250 15.16 -19.07 -6.94
N ARG A 251 14.76 -18.49 -5.81
CA ARG A 251 14.99 -17.07 -5.51
C ARG A 251 16.47 -16.80 -5.24
N GLN A 252 17.14 -17.67 -4.49
CA GLN A 252 18.58 -17.60 -4.27
C GLN A 252 19.38 -17.79 -5.56
N GLU A 253 18.94 -18.69 -6.46
CA GLU A 253 19.58 -18.90 -7.77
C GLU A 253 19.44 -17.65 -8.67
N LEU A 254 18.28 -17.00 -8.67
CA LEU A 254 18.09 -15.75 -9.42
C LEU A 254 18.94 -14.61 -8.86
N GLU A 255 19.01 -14.49 -7.53
CA GLU A 255 19.84 -13.48 -6.87
C GLU A 255 21.34 -13.70 -7.15
N LEU A 256 21.78 -14.97 -7.19
CA LEU A 256 23.14 -15.32 -7.62
C LEU A 256 23.40 -14.96 -9.08
N ARG A 257 22.45 -15.20 -10.00
CA ARG A 257 22.62 -14.81 -11.41
C ARG A 257 22.68 -13.30 -11.62
N ASP A 258 21.87 -12.54 -10.87
CA ASP A 258 21.91 -11.08 -10.94
C ASP A 258 23.26 -10.56 -10.41
N LEU A 259 23.80 -11.18 -9.35
CA LEU A 259 25.14 -10.87 -8.83
C LEU A 259 26.25 -11.25 -9.84
N GLU A 260 26.18 -12.41 -10.48
CA GLU A 260 27.13 -12.82 -11.53
C GLU A 260 27.10 -11.87 -12.73
N ALA A 261 25.91 -11.44 -13.16
CA ALA A 261 25.77 -10.46 -14.24
C ALA A 261 26.37 -9.10 -13.85
N GLU A 262 26.17 -8.66 -12.61
CA GLU A 262 26.74 -7.41 -12.10
C GLU A 262 28.27 -7.48 -12.02
N VAL A 263 28.82 -8.61 -11.55
CA VAL A 263 30.28 -8.86 -11.54
C VAL A 263 30.83 -8.81 -12.95
N LYS A 264 30.19 -9.50 -13.91
CA LYS A 264 30.64 -9.52 -15.30
C LYS A 264 30.64 -8.13 -15.96
N ARG A 265 29.62 -7.30 -15.69
CA ARG A 265 29.64 -5.90 -16.17
C ARG A 265 30.79 -5.11 -15.57
N LYS A 266 31.07 -5.28 -14.28
CA LYS A 266 32.19 -4.60 -13.62
C LYS A 266 33.53 -5.07 -14.18
N GLU A 267 33.69 -6.34 -14.49
CA GLU A 267 34.88 -6.88 -15.15
C GLU A 267 35.07 -6.28 -16.56
N GLU A 268 34.00 -6.17 -17.34
CA GLU A 268 34.03 -5.52 -18.67
C GLU A 268 34.39 -4.03 -18.56
N GLU A 269 33.87 -3.33 -17.54
CA GLU A 269 34.20 -1.93 -17.28
C GLU A 269 35.68 -1.75 -16.88
N VAL A 270 36.20 -2.64 -16.02
CA VAL A 270 37.62 -2.65 -15.65
C VAL A 270 38.50 -2.93 -16.86
N ARG A 271 38.11 -3.87 -17.73
CA ARG A 271 38.85 -4.18 -18.96
C ARG A 271 38.87 -3.00 -19.93
N LEU A 272 37.76 -2.28 -20.06
CA LEU A 272 37.71 -1.06 -20.88
C LEU A 272 38.66 0.00 -20.34
N LYS A 273 38.68 0.21 -19.02
CA LYS A 273 39.59 1.15 -18.36
C LYS A 273 41.06 0.76 -18.54
N GLN A 274 41.39 -0.53 -18.49
CA GLN A 274 42.76 -1.01 -18.74
C GLN A 274 43.21 -0.73 -20.18
N LEU A 275 42.35 -1.03 -21.18
CA LEU A 275 42.66 -0.73 -22.58
C LEU A 275 42.85 0.76 -22.84
N GLN A 276 42.04 1.61 -22.20
CA GLN A 276 42.20 3.06 -22.28
C GLN A 276 43.53 3.53 -21.67
N ASN A 277 43.93 2.95 -20.54
CA ASN A 277 45.21 3.26 -19.91
C ASN A 277 46.39 2.81 -20.79
N GLU A 278 46.35 1.61 -21.38
CA GLU A 278 47.38 1.14 -22.31
C GLU A 278 47.50 2.04 -23.54
N GLN A 279 46.37 2.50 -24.09
CA GLN A 279 46.37 3.43 -25.22
C GLN A 279 47.04 4.76 -24.84
N LEU A 280 46.72 5.30 -23.66
CA LEU A 280 47.32 6.53 -23.15
C LEU A 280 48.83 6.36 -22.89
N GLU A 281 49.27 5.21 -22.36
CA GLU A 281 50.69 4.92 -22.16
C GLU A 281 51.46 4.84 -23.48
N LEU A 282 50.88 4.20 -24.51
CA LEU A 282 51.47 4.14 -25.85
C LEU A 282 51.56 5.53 -26.50
N GLU A 283 50.52 6.35 -26.37
CA GLU A 283 50.54 7.74 -26.83
C GLU A 283 51.63 8.57 -26.12
N LEU A 284 51.79 8.40 -24.81
CA LEU A 284 52.85 9.04 -24.04
C LEU A 284 54.26 8.59 -24.48
N ILE A 285 54.45 7.30 -24.80
CA ILE A 285 55.72 6.77 -25.31
C ILE A 285 56.02 7.32 -26.72
N VAL A 286 55.02 7.39 -27.60
CA VAL A 286 55.18 7.96 -28.95
C VAL A 286 55.52 9.45 -28.86
N MET A 287 54.81 10.23 -28.03
CA MET A 287 55.14 11.63 -27.81
C MET A 287 56.54 11.81 -27.19
N GLY A 288 56.93 10.97 -26.24
CA GLY A 288 58.27 11.01 -25.64
C GLY A 288 59.39 10.70 -26.62
N ARG A 289 59.18 9.77 -27.57
CA ARG A 289 60.14 9.49 -28.65
C ARG A 289 60.20 10.59 -29.70
N SER A 290 59.09 11.28 -29.93
CA SER A 290 59.00 12.42 -30.86
C SER A 290 59.76 13.66 -30.35
N LEU A 291 59.92 13.77 -29.03
CA LEU A 291 60.64 14.86 -28.35
C LEU A 291 62.15 14.59 -28.19
N ALA A 292 62.63 13.40 -28.58
CA ALA A 292 64.04 12.98 -28.43
C ALA A 292 64.84 13.01 -29.76
N ILE A 293 64.28 13.59 -30.82
CA ILE A 293 64.94 13.90 -32.12
C ILE A 293 65.04 15.41 -32.23
#